data_AF-X0UVV7-F1
#
_entry.id   AF-X0UVV7-F1
#
_cell.length_a   1.000
_cell.length_b   1.000
_cell.length_c   1.000
_cell.angle_alpha   90.00
_cell.angle_beta   90.00
_cell.angle_gamma   90.00
#
_symmetry.space_group_name_H-M   'P 1'
#
loop_
_entity.id
_entity.type
_entity.pdbx_description
1 polymer ?
#
loop_
_entity_poly.entity_id
_entity_poly.type
_entity_poly.pdbx_seq_one_letter_code
_entity_poly.pdbx_strand_id
1 'polypeptide(L)' 'MKALRWHGQKDLRLEEVPEPSPGAGEVKIKVKWCGICGTDLHEYSDGPVLLPVKR' A
#
# COMPACT_ATOMS: atom_id res chain seq x y z
N MET A 1 -3.06 -0.36 -13.37
CA MET A 1 -4.01 -0.87 -12.35
C MET A 1 -4.09 0.14 -11.23
N LYS A 2 -5.28 0.42 -10.74
CA LYS A 2 -5.50 1.39 -9.66
C LYS A 2 -4.95 0.88 -8.32
N ALA A 3 -4.19 1.72 -7.62
CA ALA A 3 -3.64 1.45 -6.29
C ALA A 3 -3.65 2.72 -5.43
N LEU A 4 -3.94 2.57 -4.13
CA LEU A 4 -3.77 3.64 -3.14
C LEU A 4 -2.36 3.54 -2.56
N ARG A 5 -1.53 4.57 -2.72
CA ARG A 5 -0.13 4.58 -2.28
C ARG A 5 0.12 5.67 -1.26
N TRP A 6 0.94 5.34 -0.26
CA TRP A 6 1.40 6.27 0.77
C TRP A 6 2.72 6.91 0.33
N HIS A 7 2.76 8.24 0.36
CA HIS A 7 3.93 9.06 0.01
C HIS A 7 4.48 9.84 1.22
N GLY A 8 3.75 9.81 2.34
CA GLY A 8 4.12 10.50 3.57
C GLY A 8 2.91 10.65 4.49
N GLN A 9 3.16 11.20 5.68
CA GLN A 9 2.10 11.57 6.61
C GLN A 9 1.05 12.42 5.89
N LYS A 10 -0.22 12.01 5.99
CA LYS A 10 -1.38 12.64 5.34
C LYS A 10 -1.33 12.71 3.80
N ASP A 11 -0.43 11.96 3.15
CA ASP A 11 -0.26 11.94 1.70
C ASP A 11 -0.55 10.53 1.13
N LEU A 12 -1.82 10.27 0.89
CA LEU A 12 -2.31 9.08 0.18
C LEU A 12 -2.79 9.47 -1.21
N ARG A 13 -2.32 8.75 -2.23
CA ARG A 13 -2.63 9.03 -3.63
C ARG A 13 -3.20 7.82 -4.31
N LEU A 14 -4.33 8.01 -4.99
CA LEU A 14 -4.93 6.98 -5.84
C LEU A 14 -4.30 7.09 -7.23
N GLU A 15 -3.41 6.16 -7.56
CA GLU A 15 -2.58 6.21 -8.76
C GLU A 15 -2.83 5.00 -9.67
N GLU A 16 -2.52 5.15 -10.95
CA GLU A 16 -2.37 4.01 -11.86
C GLU A 16 -0.93 3.50 -11.81
N VAL A 17 -0.76 2.22 -11.49
CA VAL A 17 0.56 1.55 -11.47
C VAL A 17 0.63 0.43 -12.49
N PRO A 18 1.82 0.03 -12.95
CA PRO A 18 1.98 -1.15 -13.79
C PRO A 18 1.37 -2.39 -13.14
N GLU A 19 0.71 -3.21 -13.93
CA GLU A 19 0.15 -4.47 -13.45
C GLU A 19 1.28 -5.48 -13.24
N PRO A 20 1.40 -6.10 -12.05
CA PRO A 20 2.48 -7.04 -11.79
C PRO A 20 2.24 -8.37 -12.53
N SER A 21 3.35 -8.99 -12.94
CA SER A 21 3.41 -10.36 -13.46
C SER A 21 4.05 -11.25 -12.40
N PRO A 22 3.41 -12.38 -12.03
CA PRO A 22 3.97 -13.28 -11.01
C PRO A 22 5.23 -13.99 -11.53
N GLY A 23 6.24 -14.08 -10.67
CA GLY A 23 7.43 -14.90 -10.89
C GLY A 23 7.23 -16.38 -10.55
N ALA A 24 8.32 -17.15 -10.57
CA ALA A 24 8.29 -18.56 -10.19
C ALA A 24 7.93 -18.71 -8.70
N GLY A 25 6.88 -19.49 -8.42
CA GLY A 25 6.37 -19.71 -7.05
C GLY A 25 5.41 -18.65 -6.53
N GLU A 26 5.10 -17.62 -7.33
CA GLU A 26 4.17 -16.56 -6.96
C GLU A 26 2.78 -16.77 -7.59
N VAL A 27 1.75 -16.19 -6.98
CA VAL A 27 0.39 -16.16 -7.53
C VAL A 27 -0.13 -14.74 -7.58
N LYS A 28 -0.89 -14.42 -8.62
CA LYS A 28 -1.52 -13.11 -8.79
C LYS A 28 -2.98 -13.15 -8.34
N ILE A 29 -3.33 -12.28 -7.40
CA ILE A 29 -4.67 -12.23 -6.81
C ILE A 29 -5.38 -10.95 -7.27
N LYS A 30 -6.62 -11.11 -7.76
CA LYS A 30 -7.54 -9.98 -7.98
C LYS A 30 -8.29 -9.69 -6.68
N VAL A 31 -7.83 -8.69 -5.94
CA VAL A 31 -8.45 -8.25 -4.67
C VAL A 31 -9.93 -7.89 -4.90
N LYS A 32 -10.82 -8.49 -4.10
CA LYS A 32 -12.26 -8.16 -4.09
C LYS A 32 -12.62 -7.22 -2.94
N TRP A 33 -12.00 -7.44 -1.78
CA TRP A 33 -12.21 -6.68 -0.56
C TRP A 33 -10.89 -6.57 0.19
N CYS A 34 -10.68 -5.43 0.86
CA CYS A 34 -9.55 -5.18 1.75
C CYS A 34 -10.06 -4.34 2.92
N GLY A 35 -9.82 -4.79 4.15
CA GLY A 35 -10.17 -4.02 5.35
C GLY A 35 -9.11 -2.96 5.62
N ILE A 36 -9.49 -1.94 6.39
CA ILE A 36 -8.55 -0.94 6.94
C ILE A 36 -8.26 -1.34 8.38
N CYS A 37 -6.99 -1.56 8.70
CA CYS A 37 -6.52 -1.80 10.05
C CYS A 37 -6.30 -0.46 10.78
N GLY A 38 -6.31 -0.48 12.12
CA GLY A 38 -5.91 0.69 12.90
C GLY A 38 -4.49 1.16 12.59
N THR A 39 -3.58 0.24 12.25
CA THR A 39 -2.20 0.58 11.85
C THR A 39 -2.14 1.41 10.58
N ASP A 40 -3.06 1.20 9.62
CA ASP A 40 -3.11 2.01 8.40
C ASP A 40 -3.47 3.47 8.72
N LEU A 41 -4.35 3.67 9.72
CA LEU A 41 -4.71 5.00 10.20
C LEU A 41 -3.54 5.69 10.89
N HIS A 42 -2.79 4.96 11.73
CA HIS A 42 -1.58 5.49 12.38
C HIS A 42 -0.52 5.93 11.36
N GLU A 43 -0.27 5.13 10.32
CA GLU A 43 0.66 5.52 9.25
C GLU A 43 0.21 6.76 8.48
N TYR A 44 -1.10 6.89 8.26
CA TYR A 44 -1.67 8.08 7.63
C TYR A 44 -1.59 9.31 8.53
N SER A 45 -1.98 9.20 9.81
CA SER A 45 -2.12 10.36 10.71
C SER A 45 -0.81 10.81 11.33
N ASP A 46 0.04 9.87 11.73
CA ASP A 46 1.20 10.11 12.60
C ASP A 46 2.52 10.01 11.83
N GLY A 47 2.46 9.54 10.58
CA GLY A 47 3.62 9.32 9.73
C GLY A 47 4.20 7.92 9.96
N PRO A 48 5.48 7.70 9.62
CA PRO A 48 6.08 6.37 9.70
C PRO A 48 6.16 5.88 11.15
N VAL A 49 5.20 5.05 11.55
CA VAL A 49 5.15 4.43 12.89
C VAL A 49 5.77 3.03 12.86
N LEU A 50 5.45 2.26 11.82
CA LEU A 50 5.93 0.90 11.58
C LEU A 50 6.74 0.80 10.28
N LEU A 51 6.48 1.68 9.31
CA LEU A 51 7.20 1.68 8.03
C LEU A 51 8.63 2.22 8.19
N PRO A 52 9.67 1.45 7.80
CA PRO A 52 11.05 1.91 7.88
C PRO A 52 11.30 3.06 6.89
N VAL A 53 11.79 4.19 7.41
CA VAL A 53 12.09 5.42 6.63
C VAL A 53 13.48 5.45 6.00
N LYS A 54 14.36 4.53 6.41
CA LYS A 54 15.69 4.34 5.84
C LYS A 54 15.85 2.87 5.47
N ARG A 55 16.34 2.62 4.26
CA ARG A 55 16.82 1.32 3.82
C ARG A 55 18.25 1.10 4.32
#